data_AF-A0A646KRW7-F1
#
_entry.id   AF-A0A646KRW7-F1
#
_cell.length_a   1.000
_cell.length_b   1.000
_cell.length_c   1.000
_cell.angle_alpha   90.00
_cell.angle_beta   90.00
_cell.angle_gamma   90.00
#
_symmetry.space_group_name_H-M   'P 1'
#
loop_
_entity.id
_entity.type
_entity.pdbx_description
1 polymer ?
#
loop_
_entity_poly.entity_id
_entity_poly.type
_entity_poly.pdbx_seq_one_letter_code
_entity_poly.pdbx_strand_id
1 'polypeptide(L)' 'MPSETRRRFEADIRRLAADPYGLNSKALKEQDYREAVVGGCITVYYVSTTVEIVSVTRVQGPP' A
#
# COMPACT_ATOMS: atom_id res chain seq x y z
N MET A 1 14.98 4.64 -2.08
CA MET A 1 14.75 3.25 -2.52
C MET A 1 15.64 2.94 -3.71
N PRO A 2 16.26 1.76 -3.79
CA PRO A 2 16.95 1.28 -4.99
C PRO A 2 16.02 1.26 -6.21
N SER A 3 16.58 1.39 -7.42
CA SER A 3 15.83 1.54 -8.68
C SER A 3 14.93 0.34 -8.98
N GLU A 4 15.41 -0.88 -8.74
CA GLU A 4 14.61 -2.09 -8.96
C GLU A 4 13.45 -2.21 -7.97
N THR A 5 13.69 -1.94 -6.68
CA THR A 5 12.64 -1.92 -5.66
C THR A 5 11.57 -0.89 -6.00
N ARG A 6 11.97 0.29 -6.48
CA ARG A 6 11.04 1.34 -6.92
C ARG A 6 10.17 0.87 -8.08
N ARG A 7 10.77 0.23 -9.09
CA ARG A 7 10.04 -0.28 -10.25
C ARG A 7 9.01 -1.34 -9.86
N ARG A 8 9.35 -2.25 -8.95
CA ARG A 8 8.42 -3.26 -8.42
C ARG A 8 7.27 -2.60 -7.66
N PHE A 9 7.59 -1.64 -6.79
CA PHE A 9 6.59 -0.87 -6.04
C PHE A 9 5.62 -0.13 -6.99
N GLU A 10 6.12 0.60 -7.99
CA GLU A 10 5.29 1.33 -8.95
C GLU A 10 4.38 0.41 -9.79
N ALA A 11 4.81 -0.82 -10.06
CA ALA A 11 3.97 -1.80 -10.74
C ALA A 11 2.85 -2.33 -9.82
N ASP A 12 3.18 -2.68 -8.57
CA ASP A 12 2.23 -3.30 -7.64
C ASP A 12 1.28 -2.31 -6.96
N ILE A 13 1.65 -1.04 -6.82
CA ILE A 13 0.79 -0.02 -6.17
C ILE A 13 -0.53 0.17 -6.93
N ARG A 14 -0.54 -0.10 -8.26
CA ARG A 14 -1.77 -0.07 -9.07
C ARG A 14 -2.75 -1.16 -8.68
N ARG A 15 -2.26 -2.34 -8.27
CA ARG A 15 -3.11 -3.43 -7.79
C ARG A 15 -3.72 -3.09 -6.44
N LEU A 16 -2.93 -2.47 -5.56
CA LEU A 16 -3.43 -1.95 -4.28
C LEU A 16 -4.52 -0.88 -4.49
N ALA A 17 -4.32 0.03 -5.43
CA ALA A 17 -5.30 1.06 -5.74
C ALA A 17 -6.62 0.48 -6.27
N ALA A 18 -6.56 -0.61 -7.04
CA ALA A 18 -7.74 -1.28 -7.58
C ALA A 18 -8.51 -2.11 -6.53
N ASP A 19 -7.80 -2.69 -5.56
CA ASP A 19 -8.39 -3.41 -4.43
C ASP A 19 -7.62 -3.10 -3.12
N PRO A 20 -8.02 -2.04 -2.40
CA PRO A 20 -7.34 -1.60 -1.18
C PRO A 20 -7.51 -2.55 0.02
N TYR A 21 -8.43 -3.51 -0.06
CA TYR A 21 -8.69 -4.48 1.00
C TYR A 21 -8.12 -5.87 0.68
N GLY A 22 -7.70 -6.11 -0.56
CA GLY A 22 -6.98 -7.30 -1.01
C GLY A 22 -5.48 -7.31 -0.65
N LEU A 23 -4.69 -8.13 -1.36
CA LEU A 23 -3.22 -8.23 -1.20
C LEU A 23 -2.73 -8.47 0.23
N ASN A 24 -3.47 -9.24 1.03
CA ASN A 24 -3.20 -9.46 2.47
C ASN A 24 -3.15 -8.15 3.27
N SER A 25 -3.86 -7.12 2.81
CA SER A 25 -4.01 -5.86 3.50
C SER A 25 -4.66 -6.07 4.86
N LYS A 26 -4.09 -5.49 5.91
CA LYS A 26 -4.57 -5.60 7.29
C LYS A 26 -4.88 -4.22 7.85
N ALA A 27 -5.97 -4.12 8.60
CA ALA A 27 -6.24 -2.94 9.41
C ALA A 27 -5.22 -2.86 10.56
N LEU A 28 -4.71 -1.65 10.83
CA LEU A 28 -3.76 -1.41 11.93
C LEU A 28 -4.47 -0.92 13.20
N LYS A 29 -5.17 0.21 13.11
CA LYS A 29 -5.90 0.83 14.23
C LYS A 29 -7.38 0.99 13.91
N GLU A 30 -7.65 1.55 12.75
CA GLU A 30 -8.98 1.78 12.20
C GLU A 30 -9.16 0.92 10.95
N GLN A 31 -10.40 0.62 10.58
CA GLN A 31 -10.72 -0.25 9.44
C GLN A 31 -10.03 0.18 8.15
N ASP A 32 -9.95 1.49 7.93
CA ASP A 32 -9.42 2.08 6.70
C ASP A 32 -7.97 2.57 6.82
N TYR A 33 -7.34 2.44 8.00
CA TYR A 33 -5.91 2.65 8.17
C TYR A 33 -5.19 1.32 8.10
N ARG A 34 -4.54 1.06 6.97
CA ARG A 34 -4.16 -0.28 6.55
C ARG A 34 -2.67 -0.42 6.24
N GLU A 35 -2.20 -1.65 6.33
CA GLU A 35 -0.84 -2.06 5.98
C GLU A 35 -0.89 -3.22 4.98
N ALA A 36 -0.04 -3.16 3.96
CA ALA A 36 0.18 -4.25 3.02
C ALA A 36 1.64 -4.29 2.55
N VAL A 37 2.05 -5.43 1.99
CA VAL A 37 3.34 -5.55 1.29
C VAL A 37 3.12 -5.24 -0.19
N VAL A 38 3.79 -4.19 -0.69
CA VAL A 38 3.69 -3.73 -2.09
C VAL A 38 5.10 -3.71 -2.68
N GLY A 39 5.36 -4.49 -3.73
CA GLY A 39 6.69 -4.55 -4.34
C GLY A 39 7.82 -4.91 -3.36
N GLY A 40 7.51 -5.68 -2.31
CA GLY A 40 8.44 -6.03 -1.23
C GLY A 40 8.62 -4.97 -0.15
N CYS A 41 7.88 -3.85 -0.22
CA CYS A 41 7.91 -2.78 0.77
C CYS A 41 6.71 -2.87 1.71
N ILE A 42 6.93 -2.60 3.00
CA ILE A 42 5.83 -2.37 3.94
C ILE A 42 5.22 -1.01 3.60
N THR A 43 3.93 -1.00 3.27
CA THR A 43 3.20 0.18 2.84
C THR A 43 2.04 0.42 3.76
N VAL A 44 2.04 1.55 4.44
CA VAL A 44 0.93 2.01 5.28
C VAL A 44 0.15 3.06 4.52
N TYR A 45 -1.16 2.93 4.51
CA TYR A 45 -2.05 3.80 3.75
C TYR A 45 -3.42 3.95 4.39
N TYR A 46 -4.15 4.97 3.94
CA TYR A 46 -5.53 5.22 4.30
C TYR A 46 -6.45 5.03 3.09
N VAL A 47 -7.59 4.38 3.28
CA VAL A 47 -8.64 4.20 2.26
C VAL A 47 -9.78 5.16 2.55
N SER A 48 -10.00 6.14 1.66
CA SER A 48 -11.22 6.93 1.72
C SER A 48 -12.26 6.33 0.80
N THR A 49 -13.26 5.65 1.36
CA THR A 49 -14.34 5.01 0.59
C THR A 49 -15.30 6.03 -0.04
N THR A 50 -15.40 7.23 0.53
CA THR A 50 -16.27 8.30 -0.01
C THR A 50 -15.76 8.88 -1.33
N VAL A 51 -14.44 8.93 -1.52
CA VAL A 51 -13.82 9.53 -2.72
C VAL A 51 -12.92 8.54 -3.48
N GLU A 52 -12.92 7.27 -3.07
CA GLU A 52 -12.15 6.17 -3.67
C GLU A 52 -10.64 6.45 -3.78
N ILE A 53 -10.07 7.07 -2.74
CA ILE A 53 -8.64 7.43 -2.68
C ILE A 53 -7.87 6.53 -1.73
N VAL A 54 -6.70 6.06 -2.19
CA VAL A 54 -5.66 5.45 -1.34
C VAL A 54 -4.55 6.47 -1.10
N SER A 55 -4.38 6.89 0.16
CA SER A 55 -3.31 7.80 0.57
C SER A 55 -2.19 7.03 1.26
N VAL A 56 -1.04 6.90 0.60
CA VAL A 56 0.14 6.25 1.20
C VAL A 56 0.79 7.19 2.22
N THR A 57 0.85 6.79 3.48
CA THR A 57 1.40 7.59 4.57
C THR A 57 2.85 7.21 4.89
N ARG A 58 3.23 5.95 4.65
CA ARG A 58 4.60 5.46 4.85
C ARG A 58 4.93 4.35 3.88
N VAL A 59 6.15 4.40 3.32
CA VAL A 59 6.77 3.29 2.60
C VAL A 59 8.08 2.98 3.28
N GLN A 60 8.29 1.71 3.62
CA GLN A 60 9.56 1.20 4.11
C GLN A 60 10.05 0.09 3.17
N GLY A 61 11.29 0.22 2.68
CA GLY A 61 11.91 -0.80 1.86
C GLY A 61 12.04 -2.15 2.59
N PRO A 62 12.27 -3.24 1.85
CA PRO A 62 12.60 -4.53 2.46
C PRO A 62 13.79 -4.39 3.43
N PRO A 63 13.85 -5.21 4.49
CA PRO A 63 14.96 -5.21 5.45
C PRO A 63 16.32 -5.45 4.80
#